data_AF-A0A3C1SSU1-F1
#
_entry.id   AF-A0A3C1SSU1-F1
#
_cell.length_a   1.000
_cell.length_b   1.000
_cell.length_c   1.000
_cell.angle_alpha   90.00
_cell.angle_beta   90.00
_cell.angle_gamma   90.00
#
_symmetry.space_group_name_H-M   'P 1'
#
loop_
_entity.id
_entity.type
_entity.pdbx_description
1 polymer ?
#
loop_
_entity_poly.entity_id
_entity_poly.type
_entity_poly.pdbx_seq_one_letter_code
_entity_poly.pdbx_strand_id
1 'polypeptide(L)'
;MGIEITAIDVRIEKFSLPAMAGAAAFLQRTGPLNVPLLGLYGLPAIGGALAAYNMLVEMPGTVTMTDVNTMVQNVIDRLEFFRNFNKNRKMSRLNILDHGNAKQMEIGSDCIDEKNIGSFSKILSLLKGKFDPSGFVHLQNCEIGNNEKLLAAFARIVSVPVYAGTGYQNSVLRVNTGDYVRANPDGTINKNARRP
;
A
#
# COMPACT_ATOMS: atom_id res chain seq x y z
N MET A 1 1.03 -2.44 -27.01
CA MET A 1 0.40 -3.06 -25.82
C MET A 1 1.46 -3.12 -24.73
N GLY A 2 1.44 -2.16 -23.81
CA GLY A 2 2.37 -2.13 -22.67
C GLY A 2 1.81 -2.96 -21.53
N ILE A 3 2.67 -3.68 -20.81
CA ILE A 3 2.31 -4.40 -19.59
C ILE A 3 1.92 -3.36 -18.55
N GLU A 4 0.62 -3.18 -18.33
CA GLU A 4 0.08 -2.29 -17.31
C GLU A 4 -0.39 -3.11 -16.13
N ILE A 5 0.56 -3.46 -15.26
CA ILE A 5 0.25 -3.95 -13.91
C ILE A 5 1.04 -3.05 -12.95
N THR A 6 0.36 -2.10 -12.31
CA THR A 6 0.79 -1.55 -11.02
C THR A 6 -0.26 -1.95 -10.00
N ALA A 7 -0.11 -3.15 -9.48
CA ALA A 7 -0.53 -3.39 -8.12
C ALA A 7 0.49 -2.69 -7.24
N ILE A 8 0.04 -1.73 -6.42
CA ILE A 8 0.86 -1.23 -5.31
C ILE A 8 0.55 -2.11 -4.10
N ASP A 9 1.56 -2.80 -3.60
CA ASP A 9 1.48 -3.60 -2.38
C ASP A 9 1.98 -2.77 -1.20
N VAL A 10 1.15 -2.55 -0.19
CA VAL A 10 1.59 -1.91 1.05
C VAL A 10 1.91 -2.99 2.07
N ARG A 11 3.18 -3.10 2.48
CA ARG A 11 3.64 -4.06 3.49
C ARG A 11 4.15 -3.32 4.72
N ILE A 12 3.94 -3.90 5.89
CA ILE A 12 4.59 -3.42 7.12
C ILE A 12 6.03 -3.94 7.14
N GLU A 13 6.99 -3.04 7.35
CA GLU A 13 8.32 -3.41 7.79
C GLU A 13 8.34 -3.45 9.32
N LYS A 14 8.18 -4.63 9.91
CA LYS A 14 8.76 -4.90 11.24
C LYS A 14 10.14 -5.53 11.02
N PHE A 15 11.08 -4.80 10.42
CA PHE A 15 12.47 -5.27 10.36
C PHE A 15 13.15 -4.98 11.70
N SER A 16 13.55 -6.04 12.40
CA SER A 16 14.59 -5.94 13.42
C SER A 16 15.91 -5.53 12.73
N LEU A 17 16.67 -4.66 13.40
CA LEU A 17 17.94 -4.06 12.98
C LEU A 17 19.03 -4.97 12.39
N PRO A 18 19.11 -6.31 12.61
CA PRO A 18 20.24 -7.10 12.09
C PRO A 18 20.33 -7.21 10.57
N ALA A 19 19.22 -7.03 9.83
CA ALA A 19 19.22 -7.15 8.37
C ALA A 19 19.91 -5.95 7.66
N MET A 20 19.95 -4.77 8.29
CA MET A 20 20.57 -3.56 7.71
C MET A 20 22.10 -3.61 7.72
N ALA A 21 22.71 -4.37 8.65
CA ALA A 21 24.16 -4.51 8.72
C ALA A 21 24.74 -5.35 7.56
N GLY A 22 23.97 -6.31 7.03
CA GLY A 22 24.41 -7.19 5.94
C GLY A 22 24.44 -6.50 4.57
N ALA A 23 23.47 -5.62 4.29
CA ALA A 23 23.37 -4.89 3.03
C ALA A 23 24.48 -3.84 2.86
N ALA A 24 24.80 -3.10 3.93
CA ALA A 24 25.88 -2.12 3.93
C ALA A 24 27.27 -2.79 3.73
N ALA A 25 27.46 -3.98 4.31
CA ALA A 25 28.70 -4.76 4.15
C ALA A 25 28.87 -5.33 2.73
N PHE A 26 27.78 -5.60 2.00
CA PHE A 26 27.84 -6.10 0.62
C PHE A 26 28.24 -4.99 -0.37
N LEU A 27 27.72 -3.77 -0.21
CA LEU A 27 28.05 -2.62 -1.07
C LEU A 27 29.49 -2.10 -0.86
N GLN A 28 30.06 -2.27 0.34
CA GLN A 28 31.48 -1.98 0.57
C GLN A 28 32.42 -2.98 -0.11
N ARG A 29 31.93 -4.18 -0.46
CA ARG A 29 32.76 -5.27 -1.01
C ARG A 29 32.85 -5.29 -2.53
N THR A 30 31.94 -4.62 -3.24
CA THR A 30 31.87 -4.69 -4.72
C THR A 30 32.55 -3.55 -5.47
N GLY A 31 33.15 -2.57 -4.78
CA GLY A 31 33.94 -1.51 -5.40
C GLY A 31 33.14 -0.53 -6.29
N PRO A 32 33.74 0.62 -6.68
CA PRO A 32 33.01 1.68 -7.38
C PRO A 32 32.83 1.31 -8.85
N LEU A 33 31.61 0.97 -9.25
CA LEU A 33 31.20 1.11 -10.64
C LEU A 33 31.05 2.60 -10.93
N ASN A 34 31.87 3.11 -11.85
CA ASN A 34 31.82 4.45 -12.41
C ASN A 34 30.38 4.81 -12.82
N VAL A 35 29.70 5.60 -11.99
CA VAL A 35 28.54 6.38 -12.39
C VAL A 35 29.00 7.84 -12.43
N PRO A 36 28.99 8.52 -13.59
CA PRO A 36 29.40 9.90 -13.65
C PRO A 36 28.43 10.77 -12.86
N LEU A 37 29.03 11.64 -12.04
CA LEU A 37 28.44 12.71 -11.25
C LEU A 37 27.24 13.39 -11.94
N LEU A 38 26.06 13.30 -11.33
CA LEU A 38 25.11 14.41 -11.31
C LEU A 38 25.40 15.22 -10.05
N GLY A 39 26.42 16.07 -10.15
CA GLY A 39 26.59 17.19 -9.26
C GLY A 39 25.69 18.33 -9.73
N LEU A 40 24.58 18.55 -9.04
CA LEU A 40 23.98 19.87 -8.80
C LEU A 40 22.94 19.68 -7.69
N TYR A 41 22.93 20.60 -6.72
CA TYR A 41 22.12 20.63 -5.49
C TYR A 41 22.71 19.84 -4.31
N GLY A 42 23.47 20.57 -3.48
CA GLY A 42 24.02 20.11 -2.21
C GLY A 42 22.94 19.84 -1.16
N LEU A 43 22.44 18.61 -1.15
CA LEU A 43 21.71 18.01 -0.03
C LEU A 43 22.57 16.90 0.58
N PRO A 44 22.58 16.72 1.92
CA PRO A 44 23.40 15.71 2.58
C PRO A 44 23.01 14.31 2.09
N ALA A 45 24.00 13.61 1.54
CA ALA A 45 23.89 12.35 0.78
C ALA A 45 23.40 11.12 1.57
N ILE A 46 23.05 11.28 2.85
CA ILE A 46 22.66 10.16 3.71
C ILE A 46 21.16 9.83 3.57
N GLY A 47 20.32 10.81 3.21
CA GLY A 47 18.88 10.58 2.96
C GLY A 47 18.58 9.94 1.60
N GLY A 48 19.41 10.21 0.58
CA GLY A 48 19.18 9.74 -0.80
C GLY A 48 19.48 8.25 -1.01
N ALA A 49 20.47 7.70 -0.30
CA ALA A 49 20.86 6.30 -0.45
C ALA A 49 19.83 5.32 0.14
N LEU A 50 19.18 5.69 1.25
CA LEU A 50 18.11 4.87 1.85
C LEU A 50 16.84 4.86 0.97
N ALA A 51 16.50 6.02 0.39
CA ALA A 51 15.41 6.14 -0.59
C ALA A 51 15.68 5.36 -1.88
N ALA A 52 16.93 5.35 -2.36
CA ALA A 52 17.36 4.57 -3.52
C ALA A 52 17.43 3.05 -3.24
N TYR A 53 17.72 2.64 -2.01
CA TYR A 53 17.80 1.22 -1.62
C TYR A 53 16.41 0.57 -1.49
N ASN A 54 15.43 1.27 -0.91
CA ASN A 54 14.01 0.86 -0.96
C ASN A 54 13.45 0.86 -2.40
N MET A 55 14.10 1.58 -3.32
CA MET A 55 13.73 1.59 -4.74
C MET A 55 14.23 0.37 -5.52
N LEU A 56 15.29 -0.31 -5.08
CA LEU A 56 15.99 -1.34 -5.87
C LEU A 56 15.81 -2.78 -5.36
N VAL A 57 15.40 -2.99 -4.10
CA VAL A 57 15.26 -4.34 -3.51
C VAL A 57 13.79 -4.72 -3.23
N GLU A 58 12.87 -3.76 -3.25
CA GLU A 58 11.44 -4.02 -3.12
C GLU A 58 10.79 -4.27 -4.49
N MET A 59 9.96 -5.32 -4.59
CA MET A 59 9.21 -5.64 -5.81
C MET A 59 8.56 -4.37 -6.40
N PRO A 60 8.61 -4.14 -7.72
CA PRO A 60 8.08 -2.93 -8.34
C PRO A 60 6.62 -2.71 -7.90
N GLY A 61 6.41 -1.66 -7.11
CA GLY A 61 5.10 -1.32 -6.53
C GLY A 61 4.94 -1.62 -5.04
N THR A 62 5.94 -2.08 -4.29
CA THR A 62 5.80 -2.20 -2.83
C THR A 62 6.11 -0.87 -2.13
N VAL A 63 5.40 -0.56 -1.04
CA VAL A 63 5.75 0.54 -0.12
C VAL A 63 5.60 0.10 1.33
N THR A 64 6.35 0.75 2.21
CA THR A 64 6.33 0.50 3.67
C THR A 64 5.41 1.50 4.38
N MET A 65 4.93 1.19 5.57
CA MET A 65 4.08 2.07 6.37
C MET A 65 4.29 1.90 7.88
N THR A 66 4.07 2.97 8.65
CA THR A 66 4.05 2.97 10.13
C THR A 66 2.70 3.37 10.71
N ASP A 67 1.83 3.97 9.89
CA ASP A 67 0.51 4.52 10.22
C ASP A 67 -0.24 4.83 8.91
N VAL A 68 -1.48 5.31 9.00
CA VAL A 68 -2.29 5.68 7.82
C VAL A 68 -1.65 6.80 7.02
N ASN A 69 -1.02 7.78 7.69
CA ASN A 69 -0.45 8.95 7.01
C ASN A 69 0.76 8.58 6.15
N THR A 70 1.69 7.81 6.72
CA THR A 70 2.85 7.27 6.01
C THR A 70 2.44 6.32 4.90
N MET A 71 1.43 5.48 5.11
CA MET A 71 0.87 4.62 4.05
C MET A 71 0.40 5.46 2.85
N VAL A 72 -0.47 6.44 3.07
CA VAL A 72 -1.02 7.27 1.99
C VAL A 72 0.08 8.05 1.28
N GLN A 73 0.99 8.67 2.04
CA GLN A 73 2.08 9.47 1.48
C GLN A 73 3.00 8.60 0.61
N ASN A 74 3.43 7.43 1.11
CA ASN A 74 4.32 6.55 0.36
C ASN A 74 3.66 5.99 -0.90
N VAL A 75 2.36 5.68 -0.86
CA VAL A 75 1.59 5.28 -2.05
C VAL A 75 1.57 6.40 -3.11
N ILE A 76 1.31 7.64 -2.69
CA ILE A 76 1.30 8.80 -3.59
C ILE A 76 2.69 9.02 -4.17
N ASP A 77 3.74 9.05 -3.34
CA ASP A 77 5.12 9.28 -3.79
C ASP A 77 5.57 8.20 -4.78
N ARG A 78 5.22 6.94 -4.51
CA ARG A 78 5.50 5.84 -5.44
C ARG A 78 4.78 6.02 -6.78
N LEU A 79 3.52 6.47 -6.75
CA LEU A 79 2.76 6.73 -7.98
C LEU A 79 3.34 7.92 -8.76
N GLU A 80 3.71 9.01 -8.10
CA GLU A 80 4.34 10.17 -8.76
C GLU A 80 5.71 9.81 -9.35
N PHE A 81 6.49 8.96 -8.67
CA PHE A 81 7.72 8.41 -9.24
C PHE A 81 7.48 7.73 -10.58
N PHE A 82 6.47 6.86 -10.69
CA PHE A 82 6.13 6.21 -11.97
C PHE A 82 5.58 7.19 -13.01
N ARG A 83 4.95 8.29 -12.59
CA ARG A 83 4.46 9.32 -13.51
C ARG A 83 5.55 10.12 -14.20
N ASN A 84 6.76 10.13 -13.65
CA ASN A 84 7.93 10.69 -14.34
C ASN A 84 8.22 9.96 -15.66
N PHE A 85 7.86 8.69 -15.75
CA PHE A 85 8.02 7.86 -16.96
C PHE A 85 6.73 7.75 -17.78
N ASN A 86 5.56 7.88 -17.14
CA ASN A 86 4.25 7.92 -17.80
C ASN A 86 3.30 8.85 -17.05
N LYS A 87 3.17 10.10 -17.51
CA LYS A 87 2.36 11.16 -16.85
C LYS A 87 0.90 10.76 -16.58
N ASN A 88 0.35 9.84 -17.37
CA ASN A 88 -1.03 9.39 -17.26
C ASN A 88 -1.20 8.16 -16.35
N ARG A 89 -0.13 7.65 -15.73
CA ARG A 89 -0.16 6.45 -14.89
C ARG A 89 -1.13 6.63 -13.71
N LYS A 90 -1.96 5.61 -13.51
CA LYS A 90 -2.89 5.47 -12.39
C LYS A 90 -2.69 4.10 -11.71
N MET A 91 -3.24 3.94 -10.51
CA MET A 91 -3.23 2.66 -9.80
C MET A 91 -4.43 1.80 -10.19
N SER A 92 -4.20 0.55 -10.55
CA SER A 92 -5.27 -0.43 -10.77
C SER A 92 -5.65 -1.18 -9.50
N ARG A 93 -4.70 -1.30 -8.57
CA ARG A 93 -4.93 -2.02 -7.32
C ARG A 93 -4.04 -1.46 -6.22
N LEU A 94 -4.64 -1.23 -5.06
CA LEU A 94 -3.92 -0.99 -3.80
C LEU A 94 -4.19 -2.16 -2.86
N ASN A 95 -3.16 -2.95 -2.54
CA ASN A 95 -3.26 -3.97 -1.48
C ASN A 95 -2.78 -3.36 -0.16
N ILE A 96 -3.59 -3.45 0.89
CA ILE A 96 -3.20 -3.06 2.25
C ILE A 96 -3.11 -4.34 3.08
N LEU A 97 -1.94 -4.67 3.59
CA LEU A 97 -1.68 -5.91 4.32
C LEU A 97 -1.33 -5.58 5.78
N ASP A 98 -2.18 -6.01 6.72
CA ASP A 98 -1.96 -5.86 8.16
C ASP A 98 -2.84 -6.82 8.97
N HIS A 99 -2.82 -6.74 10.29
CA HIS A 99 -3.72 -7.42 11.18
C HIS A 99 -5.12 -6.80 11.18
N GLY A 100 -6.08 -7.57 11.65
CA GLY A 100 -7.44 -7.11 11.84
C GLY A 100 -8.30 -8.22 12.39
N ASN A 101 -9.58 -7.91 12.56
CA ASN A 101 -10.63 -8.85 12.92
C ASN A 101 -11.97 -8.29 12.42
N ALA A 102 -13.07 -8.96 12.78
CA ALA A 102 -14.42 -8.53 12.39
C ALA A 102 -14.87 -7.15 12.92
N LYS A 103 -14.11 -6.48 13.80
CA LYS A 103 -14.47 -5.18 14.39
C LYS A 103 -13.57 -4.03 13.91
N GLN A 104 -12.30 -4.29 13.65
CA GLN A 104 -11.31 -3.26 13.35
C GLN A 104 -10.18 -3.80 12.46
N MET A 105 -9.48 -2.90 11.79
CA MET A 105 -8.25 -3.19 11.05
C MET A 105 -7.09 -2.34 11.53
N GLU A 106 -5.89 -2.89 11.47
CA GLU A 106 -4.65 -2.17 11.70
C GLU A 106 -4.11 -1.63 10.36
N ILE A 107 -3.50 -0.45 10.41
CA ILE A 107 -2.64 0.11 9.34
C ILE A 107 -1.43 0.69 10.06
N GLY A 108 -0.37 -0.11 10.18
CA GLY A 108 0.79 0.21 11.02
C GLY A 108 0.41 0.29 12.50
N SER A 109 0.56 1.47 13.09
CA SER A 109 0.22 1.75 14.49
C SER A 109 -1.22 2.24 14.68
N ASP A 110 -1.90 2.60 13.59
CA ASP A 110 -3.28 3.07 13.63
C ASP A 110 -4.24 1.89 13.64
N CYS A 111 -5.22 1.92 14.54
CA CYS A 111 -6.32 0.97 14.57
C CYS A 111 -7.61 1.67 14.14
N ILE A 112 -8.25 1.16 13.09
CA ILE A 112 -9.39 1.79 12.43
C ILE A 112 -10.64 0.93 12.64
N ASP A 113 -11.70 1.55 13.12
CA ASP A 113 -13.02 0.97 13.32
C ASP A 113 -14.14 1.86 12.76
N GLU A 114 -15.39 1.41 12.87
CA GLU A 114 -16.56 2.16 12.39
C GLU A 114 -16.71 3.55 13.03
N LYS A 115 -16.20 3.73 14.25
CA LYS A 115 -16.39 4.95 15.05
C LYS A 115 -15.34 6.00 14.73
N ASN A 116 -14.11 5.58 14.44
CA ASN A 116 -12.97 6.48 14.27
C ASN A 116 -12.53 6.68 12.80
N ILE A 117 -13.05 5.90 11.84
CA ILE A 117 -12.66 6.04 10.42
C ILE A 117 -12.85 7.47 9.89
N GLY A 118 -13.84 8.21 10.42
CA GLY A 118 -14.04 9.62 10.09
C GLY A 118 -12.81 10.50 10.36
N SER A 119 -12.03 10.21 11.40
CA SER A 119 -10.79 10.93 11.75
C SER A 119 -9.70 10.77 10.69
N PHE A 120 -9.71 9.65 9.96
CA PHE A 120 -8.76 9.35 8.87
C PHE A 120 -9.26 9.80 7.49
N SER A 121 -10.49 10.31 7.39
CA SER A 121 -11.12 10.65 6.10
C SER A 121 -10.31 11.65 5.28
N LYS A 122 -9.77 12.69 5.92
CA LYS A 122 -8.97 13.72 5.26
C LYS A 122 -7.75 13.12 4.57
N ILE A 123 -6.98 12.30 5.29
CA ILE A 123 -5.75 11.70 4.77
C ILE A 123 -6.05 10.62 3.73
N LEU A 124 -6.98 9.69 3.99
CA LEU A 124 -7.35 8.65 3.05
C LEU A 124 -7.94 9.21 1.74
N SER A 125 -8.65 10.36 1.82
CA SER A 125 -9.22 11.00 0.63
C SER A 125 -8.19 11.51 -0.38
N LEU A 126 -6.91 11.64 0.01
CA LEU A 126 -5.84 12.01 -0.92
C LEU A 126 -5.59 10.93 -1.99
N LEU A 127 -6.05 9.69 -1.75
CA LEU A 127 -6.02 8.62 -2.73
C LEU A 127 -7.14 8.75 -3.80
N LYS A 128 -8.14 9.61 -3.58
CA LYS A 128 -9.20 9.86 -4.58
C LYS A 128 -8.59 10.36 -5.88
N GLY A 129 -9.04 9.81 -7.01
CA GLY A 129 -8.55 10.17 -8.33
C GLY A 129 -7.12 9.70 -8.64
N LYS A 130 -6.47 8.95 -7.75
CA LYS A 130 -5.17 8.30 -8.02
C LYS A 130 -5.31 6.92 -8.68
N PHE A 131 -6.50 6.33 -8.60
CA PHE A 131 -6.87 5.08 -9.25
C PHE A 131 -7.27 5.27 -10.71
N ASP A 132 -7.14 4.21 -11.51
CA ASP A 132 -7.78 4.14 -12.82
C ASP A 132 -9.30 3.89 -12.67
N PRO A 133 -10.11 4.05 -13.74
CA PRO A 133 -11.57 3.89 -13.65
C PRO A 133 -12.05 2.51 -13.17
N SER A 134 -11.24 1.46 -13.34
CA SER A 134 -11.49 0.09 -12.88
C SER A 134 -10.76 -0.25 -11.58
N GLY A 135 -10.03 0.71 -11.01
CA GLY A 135 -9.15 0.48 -9.88
C GLY A 135 -9.90 0.20 -8.59
N PHE A 136 -9.24 -0.50 -7.66
CA PHE A 136 -9.84 -0.89 -6.39
C PHE A 136 -8.81 -1.00 -5.26
N VAL A 137 -9.32 -1.02 -4.02
CA VAL A 137 -8.56 -1.37 -2.82
C VAL A 137 -8.87 -2.79 -2.41
N HIS A 138 -7.86 -3.54 -2.00
CA HIS A 138 -8.01 -4.86 -1.39
C HIS A 138 -7.37 -4.85 -0.01
N LEU A 139 -8.23 -4.91 1.01
CA LEU A 139 -7.83 -5.03 2.41
C LEU A 139 -7.54 -6.51 2.71
N GLN A 140 -6.29 -6.80 3.04
CA GLN A 140 -5.83 -8.13 3.41
C GLN A 140 -5.60 -8.20 4.92
N ASN A 141 -6.59 -7.75 5.68
CA ASN A 141 -6.69 -7.93 7.11
C ASN A 141 -7.57 -9.16 7.40
N CYS A 142 -7.32 -9.87 8.50
CA CYS A 142 -8.16 -10.99 8.89
C CYS A 142 -9.61 -10.51 9.15
N GLU A 143 -10.58 -11.25 8.61
CA GLU A 143 -12.02 -11.13 8.91
C GLU A 143 -12.67 -9.76 8.68
N ILE A 144 -11.94 -8.77 8.14
CA ILE A 144 -12.44 -7.40 8.05
C ILE A 144 -13.64 -7.28 7.10
N GLY A 145 -13.80 -8.23 6.16
CA GLY A 145 -14.99 -8.34 5.31
C GLY A 145 -16.30 -8.53 6.08
N ASN A 146 -16.24 -8.97 7.34
CA ASN A 146 -17.43 -9.04 8.21
C ASN A 146 -17.86 -7.65 8.74
N ASN A 147 -17.00 -6.63 8.67
CA ASN A 147 -17.33 -5.27 9.06
C ASN A 147 -17.78 -4.43 7.85
N GLU A 148 -19.00 -4.69 7.40
CA GLU A 148 -19.59 -4.04 6.22
C GLU A 148 -19.63 -2.50 6.31
N LYS A 149 -19.88 -1.97 7.51
CA LYS A 149 -19.96 -0.52 7.73
C LYS A 149 -18.61 0.15 7.58
N LEU A 150 -17.56 -0.46 8.14
CA LEU A 150 -16.20 0.01 7.97
C LEU A 150 -15.76 -0.06 6.51
N LEU A 151 -16.05 -1.17 5.82
CA LEU A 151 -15.78 -1.33 4.38
C LEU A 151 -16.49 -0.24 3.54
N ALA A 152 -17.78 -0.01 3.78
CA ALA A 152 -18.55 1.02 3.09
C ALA A 152 -18.06 2.45 3.38
N ALA A 153 -17.65 2.72 4.63
CA ALA A 153 -17.05 4.00 4.98
C ALA A 153 -15.71 4.19 4.25
N PHE A 154 -14.85 3.17 4.23
CA PHE A 154 -13.57 3.22 3.52
C PHE A 154 -13.79 3.45 2.02
N ALA A 155 -14.69 2.70 1.37
CA ALA A 155 -14.99 2.81 -0.06
C ALA A 155 -15.48 4.22 -0.45
N ARG A 156 -16.34 4.83 0.37
CA ARG A 156 -16.78 6.22 0.18
C ARG A 156 -15.61 7.22 0.30
N ILE A 157 -14.70 6.99 1.23
CA ILE A 157 -13.56 7.86 1.48
C ILE A 157 -12.51 7.76 0.37
N VAL A 158 -12.23 6.58 -0.17
CA VAL A 158 -11.25 6.44 -1.28
C VAL A 158 -11.89 6.57 -2.66
N SER A 159 -13.23 6.57 -2.73
CA SER A 159 -14.02 6.70 -3.95
C SER A 159 -13.75 5.63 -5.01
N VAL A 160 -13.38 4.42 -4.58
CA VAL A 160 -13.21 3.22 -5.41
C VAL A 160 -13.76 1.99 -4.67
N PRO A 161 -14.09 0.89 -5.37
CA PRO A 161 -14.49 -0.35 -4.72
C PRO A 161 -13.43 -0.85 -3.73
N VAL A 162 -13.88 -1.39 -2.60
CA VAL A 162 -13.04 -1.98 -1.55
C VAL A 162 -13.43 -3.44 -1.38
N TYR A 163 -12.45 -4.33 -1.48
CA TYR A 163 -12.62 -5.76 -1.27
C TYR A 163 -11.94 -6.19 0.03
N ALA A 164 -12.56 -7.13 0.73
CA ALA A 164 -11.94 -7.81 1.86
C ALA A 164 -12.48 -9.22 2.05
N GLY A 165 -11.68 -10.08 2.69
CA GLY A 165 -12.10 -11.44 3.05
C GLY A 165 -12.80 -11.51 4.40
N THR A 166 -13.71 -12.47 4.56
CA THR A 166 -14.45 -12.73 5.81
C THR A 166 -13.78 -13.75 6.72
N GLY A 167 -12.71 -14.43 6.28
CA GLY A 167 -11.97 -15.41 7.07
C GLY A 167 -10.56 -14.98 7.44
N TYR A 168 -9.77 -15.95 7.92
CA TYR A 168 -8.36 -15.75 8.25
C TYR A 168 -7.55 -15.45 7.00
N GLN A 169 -6.79 -14.37 7.04
CA GLN A 169 -5.94 -13.94 5.93
C GLN A 169 -4.50 -14.38 6.18
N ASN A 170 -3.95 -15.14 5.24
CA ASN A 170 -2.51 -15.37 5.14
C ASN A 170 -1.94 -14.42 4.09
N SER A 171 -1.33 -13.32 4.54
CA SER A 171 -0.77 -12.26 3.69
C SER A 171 0.41 -12.73 2.82
N VAL A 172 1.17 -13.74 3.29
CA VAL A 172 2.32 -14.28 2.54
C VAL A 172 1.86 -15.14 1.37
N LEU A 173 0.95 -16.09 1.63
CA LEU A 173 0.36 -16.95 0.61
C LEU A 173 -0.73 -16.22 -0.20
N ARG A 174 -1.12 -15.02 0.24
CA ARG A 174 -2.28 -14.27 -0.22
C ARG A 174 -3.49 -15.19 -0.26
N VAL A 175 -3.85 -15.87 0.82
CA VAL A 175 -5.06 -16.74 0.86
C VAL A 175 -5.98 -16.23 1.97
N ASN A 176 -7.28 -16.17 1.68
CA ASN A 176 -8.31 -16.00 2.70
C ASN A 176 -9.08 -17.31 2.83
N THR A 177 -9.39 -17.73 4.05
CA THR A 177 -10.17 -18.96 4.30
C THR A 177 -11.68 -18.77 4.21
N GLY A 178 -12.17 -17.53 4.06
CA GLY A 178 -13.58 -17.19 3.92
C GLY A 178 -13.92 -16.63 2.54
N ASP A 179 -15.16 -16.16 2.43
CA ASP A 179 -15.66 -15.48 1.23
C ASP A 179 -15.11 -14.05 1.12
N TYR A 180 -15.35 -13.41 -0.03
CA TYR A 180 -15.02 -12.01 -0.25
C TYR A 180 -16.27 -11.14 -0.26
N VAL A 181 -16.14 -9.98 0.39
CA VAL A 181 -17.14 -8.92 0.37
C VAL A 181 -16.57 -7.72 -0.37
N ARG A 182 -17.40 -7.06 -1.17
CA ARG A 182 -17.08 -5.80 -1.85
C ARG A 182 -18.00 -4.69 -1.38
N ALA A 183 -17.43 -3.58 -0.93
CA ALA A 183 -18.14 -2.32 -0.80
C ALA A 183 -17.90 -1.44 -2.04
N ASN A 184 -18.96 -0.89 -2.61
CA ASN A 184 -18.87 0.07 -3.71
C ASN A 184 -18.74 1.51 -3.15
N PRO A 185 -18.29 2.49 -3.95
CA PRO A 185 -18.16 3.89 -3.53
C PRO A 185 -19.46 4.56 -3.06
N ASP A 186 -20.62 4.04 -3.45
CA ASP A 186 -21.94 4.50 -2.98
C ASP A 186 -22.33 3.94 -1.61
N GLY A 187 -21.52 3.03 -1.05
CA GLY A 187 -21.76 2.35 0.22
C GLY A 187 -22.54 1.04 0.11
N THR A 188 -22.93 0.62 -1.09
CA THR A 188 -23.60 -0.68 -1.28
C THR A 188 -22.63 -1.85 -1.08
N ILE A 189 -23.14 -2.95 -0.50
CA ILE A 189 -22.37 -4.15 -0.18
C ILE A 189 -22.76 -5.30 -1.11
N ASN A 190 -21.76 -5.99 -1.64
CA ASN A 190 -21.90 -7.25 -2.37
C ASN A 190 -21.15 -8.37 -1.62
N LYS A 191 -21.88 -9.33 -1.07
CA LYS A 191 -21.35 -10.47 -0.30
C LYS A 191 -20.93 -11.66 -1.14
N ASN A 192 -21.29 -11.67 -2.43
CA ASN A 192 -20.93 -12.72 -3.38
C ASN A 192 -19.79 -12.25 -4.28
N ALA A 193 -18.86 -11.46 -3.73
CA ALA A 193 -17.72 -11.01 -4.49
C ALA A 193 -16.77 -12.18 -4.71
N ARG A 194 -16.24 -12.31 -5.92
CA ARG A 194 -15.09 -13.18 -6.15
C ARG A 194 -13.86 -12.49 -5.57
N ARG A 195 -12.85 -13.31 -5.29
CA ARG A 195 -11.51 -12.81 -4.99
C ARG A 195 -11.03 -11.85 -6.11
N PRO A 196 -10.52 -10.66 -5.75
CA PRO A 196 -10.03 -9.67 -6.71
C PRO A 196 -8.53 -9.81 -7.07
#